data_AF-A0AAP6BM72-F1
#
_entry.id   AF-A0AAP6BM72-F1
#
_cell.length_a   1.000
_cell.length_b   1.000
_cell.length_c   1.000
_cell.angle_alpha   90.00
_cell.angle_beta   90.00
_cell.angle_gamma   90.00
#
_symmetry.space_group_name_H-M   'P 1'
#
loop_
_entity.id
_entity.type
_entity.pdbx_description
1 polymer ?
#
loop_
_entity_poly.entity_id
_entity_poly.type
_entity_poly.pdbx_seq_one_letter_code
_entity_poly.pdbx_strand_id
1 'polypeptide(L)'
;MTPDLTRLTELLPLPSTDGRTLAWDTAETTLRTTLPADYKELIAAYGGGAIDNYLLLLEPGCPNDVYDQLKISAEREEANASLWQYDDKPAEMEPDGNRLVCWATTDNGEYLYWLVQPGDDPDSRPILINGDSDWERYDMTVTRFLASALDGDITSEVLWSQFPQPQHEFRPAREM
;
A
#
# COMPACT_ATOMS: atom_id res chain seq x y z
N MET A 1 -6.40 -4.25 17.48
CA MET A 1 -5.87 -2.96 17.02
C MET A 1 -4.50 -2.79 17.64
N THR A 2 -3.51 -2.82 16.78
CA THR A 2 -2.12 -2.49 17.11
C THR A 2 -1.97 -1.01 17.53
N PRO A 3 -0.89 -0.64 18.24
CA PRO A 3 -0.64 0.76 18.63
C PRO A 3 -0.59 1.71 17.43
N ASP A 4 0.01 1.29 16.31
CA ASP A 4 0.11 2.10 15.10
C ASP A 4 -1.26 2.32 14.45
N LEU A 5 -2.11 1.29 14.41
CA LEU A 5 -3.48 1.45 13.92
C LEU A 5 -4.31 2.34 14.86
N THR A 6 -4.12 2.25 16.17
CA THR A 6 -4.76 3.17 17.12
C THR A 6 -4.35 4.62 16.84
N ARG A 7 -3.05 4.90 16.67
CA ARG A 7 -2.56 6.23 16.31
C ARG A 7 -3.15 6.70 14.98
N LEU A 8 -3.22 5.83 13.97
CA LEU A 8 -3.83 6.16 12.68
C LEU A 8 -5.31 6.55 12.85
N THR A 9 -6.08 5.83 13.68
CA THR A 9 -7.50 6.15 13.91
C THR A 9 -7.75 7.45 14.68
N GLU A 10 -6.74 7.98 15.38
CA GLU A 10 -6.81 9.30 16.03
C GLU A 10 -6.64 10.43 15.00
N LEU A 11 -5.89 10.19 13.92
CA LEU A 11 -5.62 11.15 12.85
C LEU A 11 -6.66 11.07 11.72
N LEU A 12 -7.04 9.85 11.34
CA LEU A 12 -7.90 9.55 10.20
C LEU A 12 -9.19 8.89 10.71
N PRO A 13 -10.35 9.58 10.74
CA PRO A 13 -11.58 9.02 11.27
C PRO A 13 -12.00 7.72 10.56
N LEU A 14 -12.48 6.74 11.34
CA LEU A 14 -12.96 5.47 10.80
C LEU A 14 -14.22 5.68 9.94
N PRO A 15 -14.31 5.03 8.77
CA PRO A 15 -15.54 5.01 7.98
C PRO A 15 -16.60 4.12 8.65
N SER A 16 -17.84 4.20 8.15
CA SER A 16 -18.87 3.23 8.54
C SER A 16 -18.47 1.84 8.04
N THR A 17 -18.58 0.80 8.88
CA THR A 17 -18.24 -0.57 8.47
C THR A 17 -19.47 -1.30 7.95
N ASP A 18 -19.34 -2.08 6.87
CA ASP A 18 -20.46 -2.87 6.32
C ASP A 18 -20.39 -4.35 6.75
N GLY A 19 -19.39 -4.72 7.56
CA GLY A 19 -19.16 -6.10 8.00
C GLY A 19 -18.67 -7.04 6.89
N ARG A 20 -18.10 -6.49 5.80
CA ARG A 20 -17.49 -7.30 4.73
C ARG A 20 -16.34 -8.13 5.29
N THR A 21 -16.38 -9.44 5.05
CA THR A 21 -15.30 -10.36 5.41
C THR A 21 -14.50 -10.70 4.15
N LEU A 22 -13.20 -10.47 4.18
CA LEU A 22 -12.30 -10.83 3.09
C LEU A 22 -11.87 -12.30 3.21
N ALA A 23 -11.79 -12.98 2.07
CA ALA A 23 -11.23 -14.33 1.96
C ALA A 23 -9.70 -14.26 1.82
N TRP A 24 -9.01 -13.99 2.95
CA TRP A 24 -7.56 -13.77 2.98
C TRP A 24 -6.75 -14.89 2.31
N ASP A 25 -7.09 -16.16 2.57
CA ASP A 25 -6.39 -17.30 1.98
C ASP A 25 -6.40 -17.26 0.43
N THR A 26 -7.52 -16.81 -0.17
CA THR A 26 -7.63 -16.68 -1.63
C THR A 26 -6.82 -15.50 -2.15
N ALA A 27 -6.84 -14.36 -1.44
CA ALA A 27 -6.03 -13.20 -1.78
C ALA A 27 -4.54 -13.52 -1.73
N GLU A 28 -4.06 -14.15 -0.65
CA GLU A 28 -2.66 -14.53 -0.45
C GLU A 28 -2.20 -15.58 -1.47
N THR A 29 -3.06 -16.55 -1.79
CA THR A 29 -2.80 -17.52 -2.86
C THR A 29 -2.62 -16.82 -4.21
N THR A 30 -3.47 -15.83 -4.51
CA THR A 30 -3.42 -15.08 -5.77
C THR A 30 -2.18 -14.20 -5.86
N LEU A 31 -1.84 -13.49 -4.77
CA LEU A 31 -0.65 -12.65 -4.69
C LEU A 31 0.65 -13.47 -4.57
N ARG A 32 0.54 -14.78 -4.30
CA ARG A 32 1.63 -15.72 -4.06
C ARG A 32 2.50 -15.27 -2.89
N THR A 33 1.88 -14.72 -1.84
CA THR A 33 2.54 -14.28 -0.62
C THR A 33 1.54 -14.12 0.52
N THR A 34 1.99 -14.35 1.76
CA THR A 34 1.23 -13.97 2.96
C THR A 34 1.24 -12.46 3.11
N LEU A 35 0.09 -11.86 3.42
CA LEU A 35 -0.04 -10.42 3.65
C LEU A 35 0.29 -10.07 5.11
N PRO A 36 0.94 -8.91 5.37
CA PRO A 36 1.25 -8.47 6.72
C PRO A 36 0.00 -8.38 7.61
N ALA A 37 0.14 -8.70 8.90
CA ALA A 37 -0.96 -8.67 9.85
C ALA A 37 -1.53 -7.26 10.04
N ASP A 38 -0.68 -6.23 10.04
CA ASP A 38 -1.10 -4.85 10.22
C ASP A 38 -1.96 -4.34 9.05
N TYR A 39 -1.63 -4.76 7.82
CA TYR A 39 -2.44 -4.49 6.64
C TYR A 39 -3.81 -5.15 6.71
N LYS A 40 -3.89 -6.40 7.18
CA LYS A 40 -5.19 -7.08 7.38
C LYS A 40 -6.05 -6.36 8.41
N GLU A 41 -5.45 -5.87 9.51
CA GLU A 41 -6.17 -5.04 10.49
C GLU A 41 -6.60 -3.69 9.89
N LEU A 42 -5.74 -3.05 9.10
CA LEU A 42 -6.03 -1.79 8.42
C LEU A 42 -7.23 -1.94 7.47
N ILE A 43 -7.22 -2.95 6.60
CA ILE A 43 -8.32 -3.21 5.66
C ILE A 43 -9.58 -3.65 6.39
N ALA A 44 -9.48 -4.38 7.50
CA ALA A 44 -10.65 -4.70 8.32
C ALA A 44 -11.30 -3.45 8.93
N ALA A 45 -10.51 -2.41 9.22
CA ALA A 45 -10.98 -1.15 9.81
C ALA A 45 -11.49 -0.14 8.77
N TYR A 46 -10.77 0.03 7.66
CA TYR A 46 -11.05 1.07 6.64
C TYR A 46 -11.62 0.52 5.33
N GLY A 47 -11.31 -0.73 4.97
CA GLY A 47 -11.48 -1.24 3.61
C GLY A 47 -10.55 -0.54 2.60
N GLY A 48 -10.84 -0.70 1.31
CA GLY A 48 -10.21 0.10 0.26
C GLY A 48 -10.82 1.50 0.17
N GLY A 49 -10.03 2.48 -0.24
CA GLY A 49 -10.51 3.87 -0.37
C GLY A 49 -9.39 4.89 -0.55
N ALA A 50 -9.75 6.16 -0.62
CA ALA A 50 -8.81 7.26 -0.78
C ALA A 50 -8.59 8.00 0.54
N ILE A 51 -7.31 8.18 0.90
CA ILE A 51 -6.83 9.05 1.98
C ILE A 51 -6.46 10.39 1.36
N ASP A 52 -7.02 11.48 1.89
CA ASP A 52 -6.73 12.87 1.50
C ASP A 52 -6.93 13.13 -0.01
N ASN A 53 -7.83 12.35 -0.64
CA ASN A 53 -8.08 12.34 -2.09
C ASN A 53 -6.80 12.16 -2.94
N TYR A 54 -5.77 11.53 -2.38
CA TYR A 54 -4.48 11.39 -3.03
C TYR A 54 -3.93 9.97 -2.94
N LEU A 55 -3.87 9.37 -1.75
CA LEU A 55 -3.34 8.01 -1.55
C LEU A 55 -4.50 7.01 -1.55
N LEU A 56 -4.51 6.11 -2.53
CA LEU A 56 -5.53 5.09 -2.72
C LEU A 56 -5.06 3.80 -2.03
N LEU A 57 -5.68 3.49 -0.89
CA LEU A 57 -5.52 2.23 -0.19
C LEU A 57 -6.21 1.12 -0.97
N LEU A 58 -5.43 0.14 -1.43
CA LEU A 58 -5.95 -0.97 -2.22
C LEU A 58 -6.52 -2.04 -1.30
N GLU A 59 -7.62 -2.68 -1.72
CA GLU A 59 -8.24 -3.81 -1.03
C GLU A 59 -8.20 -5.04 -1.95
N PRO A 60 -7.79 -6.23 -1.47
CA PRO A 60 -7.79 -7.41 -2.31
C PRO A 60 -9.20 -7.83 -2.73
N GLY A 61 -9.44 -7.87 -4.04
CA GLY A 61 -10.76 -8.19 -4.60
C GLY A 61 -11.78 -7.07 -4.38
N CYS A 62 -11.33 -5.81 -4.40
CA CYS A 62 -12.24 -4.67 -4.35
C CYS A 62 -13.19 -4.69 -5.57
N PRO A 63 -14.53 -4.51 -5.40
CA PRO A 63 -15.46 -4.43 -6.52
C PRO A 63 -15.22 -3.20 -7.40
N ASN A 64 -14.62 -2.15 -6.84
CA ASN A 64 -14.14 -1.02 -7.62
C ASN A 64 -12.70 -1.34 -8.06
N ASP A 65 -12.54 -1.63 -9.35
CA ASP A 65 -11.28 -2.00 -9.99
C ASP A 65 -10.13 -1.01 -9.73
N VAL A 66 -10.42 0.27 -9.49
CA VAL A 66 -9.42 1.31 -9.16
C VAL A 66 -8.71 1.01 -7.83
N TYR A 67 -9.38 0.27 -6.94
CA TYR A 67 -8.89 -0.08 -5.62
C TYR A 67 -8.61 -1.59 -5.48
N ASP A 68 -8.70 -2.38 -6.55
CA ASP A 68 -8.45 -3.82 -6.48
C ASP A 68 -6.95 -4.14 -6.44
N GLN A 69 -6.46 -4.52 -5.27
CA GLN A 69 -5.07 -4.88 -5.04
C GLN A 69 -4.60 -6.04 -5.93
N LEU A 70 -5.46 -7.03 -6.18
CA LEU A 70 -5.08 -8.24 -6.90
C LEU A 70 -4.80 -7.92 -8.37
N LYS A 71 -5.71 -7.15 -8.98
CA LYS A 71 -5.58 -6.64 -10.35
C LYS A 71 -4.35 -5.75 -10.48
N ILE A 72 -4.23 -4.73 -9.64
CA ILE A 72 -3.16 -3.72 -9.73
C ILE A 72 -1.78 -4.37 -9.52
N SER A 73 -1.65 -5.31 -8.59
CA SER A 73 -0.38 -6.02 -8.37
C SER A 73 0.03 -6.85 -9.59
N ALA A 74 -0.92 -7.52 -10.25
CA ALA A 74 -0.64 -8.29 -11.46
C ALA A 74 -0.23 -7.39 -12.64
N GLU A 75 -0.98 -6.31 -12.87
CA GLU A 75 -0.67 -5.32 -13.92
C GLU A 75 0.71 -4.68 -13.67
N ARG A 76 1.04 -4.36 -12.42
CA ARG A 76 2.35 -3.77 -12.09
C ARG A 76 3.51 -4.75 -12.19
N GLU A 77 3.31 -6.03 -11.88
CA GLU A 77 4.34 -7.05 -12.09
C GLU A 77 4.72 -7.15 -13.57
N GLU A 78 3.73 -7.16 -14.48
CA GLU A 78 3.97 -7.16 -15.94
C GLU A 78 4.59 -5.85 -16.44
N ALA A 79 4.06 -4.70 -15.99
CA ALA A 79 4.55 -3.39 -16.40
C ALA A 79 6.00 -3.15 -15.94
N ASN A 80 6.34 -3.52 -14.71
CA ASN A 80 7.72 -3.41 -14.19
C ASN A 80 8.67 -4.33 -14.97
N ALA A 81 8.28 -5.58 -15.22
CA ALA A 81 9.09 -6.52 -16.01
C ALA A 81 9.35 -6.04 -17.45
N SER A 82 8.40 -5.27 -18.01
CA SER A 82 8.56 -4.66 -19.34
C SER A 82 9.43 -3.40 -19.29
N LEU A 83 9.23 -2.54 -18.29
CA LEU A 83 9.99 -1.30 -18.10
C LEU A 83 11.47 -1.58 -17.88
N TRP A 84 11.80 -2.53 -16.99
CA TRP A 84 13.17 -2.87 -16.62
C TRP A 84 13.98 -3.59 -17.71
N GLN A 85 13.40 -3.81 -18.90
CA GLN A 85 14.16 -4.19 -20.09
C GLN A 85 14.86 -2.99 -20.74
N TYR A 86 14.40 -1.77 -20.44
CA TYR A 86 14.84 -0.53 -21.08
C TYR A 86 15.30 0.53 -20.08
N ASP A 87 14.92 0.39 -18.81
CA ASP A 87 15.24 1.32 -17.73
C ASP A 87 15.86 0.60 -16.53
N ASP A 88 16.50 1.35 -15.64
CA ASP A 88 17.10 0.79 -14.43
C ASP A 88 16.00 0.34 -13.45
N LYS A 89 16.17 -0.84 -12.87
CA LYS A 89 15.33 -1.33 -11.77
C LYS A 89 15.94 -0.93 -10.42
N PRO A 90 15.15 -0.78 -9.35
CA PRO A 90 15.70 -0.51 -8.02
C PRO A 90 16.66 -1.63 -7.59
N ALA A 91 17.72 -1.28 -6.86
CA ALA A 91 18.75 -2.22 -6.41
C ALA A 91 18.17 -3.39 -5.58
N GLU A 92 17.07 -3.15 -4.86
CA GLU A 92 16.32 -4.16 -4.12
C GLU A 92 15.74 -5.26 -5.02
N MET A 93 15.58 -5.00 -6.32
CA MET A 93 15.07 -5.96 -7.31
C MET A 93 16.20 -6.65 -8.09
N GLU A 94 17.47 -6.39 -7.76
CA GLU A 94 18.61 -7.14 -8.30
C GLU A 94 18.64 -8.60 -7.87
N PRO A 95 18.42 -8.96 -6.60
CA PRO A 95 18.40 -10.36 -6.17
C PRO A 95 17.24 -11.14 -6.79
N ASP A 96 17.55 -12.32 -7.33
CA ASP A 96 16.55 -13.23 -7.89
C ASP A 96 15.53 -13.66 -6.83
N GLY A 97 14.25 -13.72 -7.25
CA GLY A 97 13.14 -14.15 -6.41
C GLY A 97 12.49 -13.03 -5.59
N ASN A 98 13.07 -11.84 -5.53
CA ASN A 98 12.40 -10.67 -4.98
C ASN A 98 11.21 -10.28 -5.86
N ARG A 99 10.12 -9.84 -5.22
CA ARG A 99 8.88 -9.40 -5.88
C ARG A 99 8.35 -8.14 -5.22
N LEU A 100 7.62 -7.36 -6.01
CA LEU A 100 6.87 -6.21 -5.52
C LEU A 100 5.38 -6.55 -5.52
N VAL A 101 4.70 -6.24 -4.41
CA VAL A 101 3.24 -6.37 -4.29
C VAL A 101 2.67 -5.03 -3.85
N CYS A 102 1.74 -4.47 -4.62
CA CYS A 102 1.14 -3.17 -4.33
C CYS A 102 0.26 -3.26 -3.08
N TRP A 103 0.27 -2.22 -2.25
CA TRP A 103 -0.70 -2.04 -1.17
C TRP A 103 -1.39 -0.68 -1.22
N ALA A 104 -0.78 0.30 -1.89
CA ALA A 104 -1.41 1.56 -2.25
C ALA A 104 -0.94 2.02 -3.63
N THR A 105 -1.71 2.92 -4.22
CA THR A 105 -1.31 3.76 -5.37
C THR A 105 -1.68 5.20 -5.04
N THR A 106 -1.29 6.16 -5.87
CA THR A 106 -1.71 7.54 -5.74
C THR A 106 -2.47 8.02 -6.98
N ASP A 107 -3.15 9.16 -6.87
CA ASP A 107 -3.79 9.84 -8.02
C ASP A 107 -2.78 10.44 -9.01
N ASN A 108 -1.48 10.47 -8.66
CA ASN A 108 -0.40 10.94 -9.53
C ASN A 108 0.38 9.80 -10.22
N GLY A 109 0.07 8.53 -9.90
CA GLY A 109 0.69 7.37 -10.55
C GLY A 109 1.88 6.76 -9.80
N GLU A 110 2.14 7.18 -8.57
CA GLU A 110 3.04 6.46 -7.67
C GLU A 110 2.35 5.21 -7.12
N TYR A 111 3.13 4.16 -6.92
CA TYR A 111 2.72 2.89 -6.34
C TYR A 111 3.58 2.63 -5.10
N LEU A 112 2.91 2.18 -4.05
CA LEU A 112 3.55 1.79 -2.81
C LEU A 112 3.48 0.27 -2.70
N TYR A 113 4.65 -0.32 -2.57
CA TYR A 113 4.87 -1.76 -2.63
C TYR A 113 5.35 -2.29 -1.29
N TRP A 114 5.09 -3.56 -1.02
CA TRP A 114 5.97 -4.36 -0.18
C TRP A 114 7.06 -5.00 -1.03
N LEU A 115 8.29 -4.98 -0.53
CA LEU A 115 9.36 -5.84 -1.03
C LEU A 115 9.21 -7.23 -0.40
N VAL A 116 8.78 -8.20 -1.21
CA VAL A 116 8.65 -9.60 -0.81
C VAL A 116 9.93 -10.34 -1.18
N GLN A 117 10.56 -10.96 -0.19
CA GLN A 117 11.82 -11.70 -0.36
C GLN A 117 11.64 -13.18 0.00
N PRO A 118 12.39 -14.11 -0.62
CA PRO A 118 12.30 -15.52 -0.29
C PRO A 118 12.58 -15.80 1.19
N GLY A 119 11.60 -16.36 1.90
CA GLY A 119 11.72 -16.73 3.32
C GLY A 119 11.68 -15.55 4.29
N ASP A 120 11.19 -14.39 3.85
CA ASP A 120 11.01 -13.23 4.70
C ASP A 120 9.91 -13.40 5.77
N ASP A 121 9.93 -12.49 6.73
CA ASP A 121 8.83 -12.28 7.66
C ASP A 121 7.87 -11.25 7.05
N PRO A 122 6.60 -11.61 6.75
CA PRO A 122 5.62 -10.70 6.20
C PRO A 122 5.43 -9.42 7.03
N ASP A 123 5.54 -9.50 8.36
CA ASP A 123 5.27 -8.38 9.26
C ASP A 123 6.46 -7.39 9.36
N SER A 124 7.60 -7.75 8.78
CA SER A 124 8.83 -6.95 8.75
C SER A 124 9.19 -6.47 7.33
N ARG A 125 8.26 -6.59 6.37
CA ARG A 125 8.53 -6.22 4.98
C ARG A 125 8.74 -4.73 4.80
N PRO A 126 9.81 -4.31 4.12
CA PRO A 126 10.02 -2.93 3.75
C PRO A 126 8.97 -2.43 2.77
N ILE A 127 8.62 -1.16 2.89
CA ILE A 127 7.84 -0.43 1.91
C ILE A 127 8.78 0.18 0.89
N LEU A 128 8.42 0.08 -0.38
CA LEU A 128 9.09 0.75 -1.49
C LEU A 128 8.09 1.65 -2.23
N ILE A 129 8.51 2.86 -2.60
CA ILE A 129 7.72 3.80 -3.40
C ILE A 129 8.49 4.08 -4.69
N ASN A 130 7.88 3.91 -5.85
CA ASN A 130 8.55 4.24 -7.11
C ASN A 130 8.61 5.75 -7.31
N GLY A 131 9.79 6.26 -7.60
CA GLY A 131 10.01 7.61 -8.13
C GLY A 131 10.54 7.57 -9.56
N ASP A 132 10.61 8.74 -10.19
CA ASP A 132 11.09 8.91 -11.57
C ASP A 132 12.58 8.55 -11.74
N SER A 133 13.38 8.76 -10.69
CA SER A 133 14.84 8.56 -10.72
C SER A 133 15.32 7.73 -9.54
N ASP A 134 14.76 7.97 -8.37
CA ASP A 134 15.11 7.28 -7.14
C ASP A 134 13.86 6.69 -6.49
N TRP A 135 13.99 5.45 -6.02
CA TRP A 135 12.97 4.79 -5.23
C TRP A 135 13.18 5.12 -3.76
N GLU A 136 12.08 5.32 -3.04
CA GLU A 136 12.14 5.47 -1.59
C GLU A 136 11.87 4.17 -0.87
N ARG A 137 12.58 3.99 0.24
CA ARG A 137 12.47 2.82 1.10
C ARG A 137 12.15 3.21 2.53
N TYR A 138 11.18 2.52 3.10
CA TYR A 138 10.82 2.64 4.51
C TYR A 138 10.79 1.27 5.19
N ASP A 139 11.65 1.08 6.19
CA ASP A 139 11.69 -0.13 7.00
C ASP A 139 10.68 -0.05 8.17
N MET A 140 9.39 -0.05 7.83
CA MET A 140 8.29 -0.01 8.79
C MET A 140 7.01 -0.62 8.21
N THR A 141 6.04 -0.91 9.09
CA THR A 141 4.71 -1.42 8.72
C THR A 141 3.88 -0.35 8.00
N VAL A 142 2.84 -0.76 7.26
CA VAL A 142 2.01 0.19 6.48
C VAL A 142 1.18 1.10 7.37
N THR A 143 0.68 0.56 8.49
CA THR A 143 -0.03 1.35 9.51
C THR A 143 0.88 2.40 10.13
N ARG A 144 2.14 2.06 10.43
CA ARG A 144 3.12 3.02 10.95
C ARG A 144 3.51 4.06 9.90
N PHE A 145 3.69 3.66 8.65
CA PHE A 145 3.98 4.57 7.54
C PHE A 145 2.84 5.59 7.37
N LEU A 146 1.59 5.13 7.28
CA LEU A 146 0.43 6.01 7.15
C LEU A 146 0.30 6.96 8.35
N ALA A 147 0.39 6.45 9.58
CA ALA A 147 0.31 7.30 10.77
C ALA A 147 1.43 8.36 10.80
N SER A 148 2.66 7.99 10.44
CA SER A 148 3.80 8.91 10.42
C SER A 148 3.69 9.93 9.29
N ALA A 149 3.18 9.52 8.13
CA ALA A 149 2.98 10.41 6.99
C ALA A 149 1.90 11.45 7.28
N LEU A 150 0.76 11.01 7.84
CA LEU A 150 -0.35 11.91 8.17
C LEU A 150 0.00 12.87 9.31
N ASP A 151 0.79 12.44 10.31
CA ASP A 151 1.25 13.31 11.39
C ASP A 151 2.40 14.26 10.97
N GLY A 152 2.97 14.05 9.78
CA GLY A 152 4.12 14.82 9.26
C GLY A 152 5.48 14.43 9.85
N ASP A 153 5.57 13.28 10.54
CA ASP A 153 6.82 12.73 11.05
C ASP A 153 7.76 12.26 9.93
N ILE A 154 7.20 11.89 8.77
CA ILE A 154 7.95 11.57 7.56
C ILE A 154 7.52 12.48 6.43
N THR A 155 8.49 12.88 5.61
CA THR A 155 8.25 13.59 4.35
C THR A 155 8.92 12.77 3.25
N SER A 156 8.15 12.46 2.21
CA SER A 156 8.62 11.77 1.02
C SER A 156 8.98 12.82 -0.03
N GLU A 157 10.12 12.62 -0.70
CA GLU A 157 10.55 13.37 -1.87
C GLU A 157 9.85 12.87 -3.15
N VAL A 158 9.30 11.65 -3.11
CA VAL A 158 8.54 11.02 -4.22
C VAL A 158 7.06 11.39 -4.18
N LEU A 159 6.42 11.32 -3.01
CA LEU A 159 5.00 11.66 -2.89
C LEU A 159 4.77 13.16 -3.07
N TRP A 160 3.54 13.52 -3.45
CA TRP A 160 3.17 14.89 -3.69
C TRP A 160 3.44 15.78 -2.47
N SER A 161 4.13 16.90 -2.66
CA SER A 161 4.53 17.82 -1.58
C SER A 161 3.37 18.50 -0.85
N GLN A 162 2.13 18.35 -1.30
CA GLN A 162 0.93 18.80 -0.59
C GLN A 162 0.24 17.69 0.21
N PHE A 163 0.78 16.47 0.20
CA PHE A 163 0.37 15.39 1.09
C PHE A 163 1.22 15.40 2.38
N PRO A 164 0.60 15.25 3.56
CA PRO A 164 -0.84 15.11 3.79
C PRO A 164 -1.60 16.44 3.83
N GLN A 165 -2.93 16.38 3.77
CA GLN A 165 -3.77 17.57 3.97
C GLN A 165 -3.80 17.98 5.45
N PRO A 166 -4.02 19.26 5.81
CA PRO A 166 -4.12 19.69 7.20
C PRO A 166 -5.28 19.06 7.99
N GLN A 167 -6.32 18.62 7.29
CA GLN A 167 -7.44 17.89 7.84
C GLN A 167 -7.60 16.61 7.02
N HIS A 168 -7.40 15.46 7.66
CA HIS A 168 -7.42 14.19 6.96
C HIS A 168 -8.84 13.70 6.69
N GLU A 169 -9.04 13.10 5.52
CA GLU A 169 -10.31 12.50 5.10
C GLU A 169 -10.06 11.11 4.54
N PHE A 170 -10.93 10.15 4.89
CA PHE A 170 -11.00 8.86 4.23
C PHE A 170 -12.31 8.75 3.45
N ARG A 171 -12.22 8.44 2.16
CA ARG A 171 -13.36 8.15 1.29
C ARG A 171 -13.38 6.68 0.90
N PRO A 172 -14.37 5.90 1.37
CA PRO A 172 -14.45 4.48 1.03
C PRO A 172 -14.64 4.25 -0.47
N ALA A 173 -13.91 3.29 -1.03
CA ALA A 173 -13.98 2.94 -2.46
C ALA A 173 -15.39 2.54 -2.93
N ARG A 174 -16.22 2.03 -2.02
CA ARG A 174 -17.61 1.63 -2.31
C ARG A 174 -18.58 2.80 -2.51
N GLU A 175 -18.18 4.01 -2.10
CA GLU A 175 -18.97 5.23 -2.26
C GLU A 175 -18.60 5.99 -3.55
N MET A 176 -17.66 5.42 -4.32
CA MET A 176 -17.07 5.99 -5.55
C MET A 176 -17.30 5.08 -6.74
#